data_AF-A0AB39M1B2-F1
#
_entry.id   AF-A0AB39M1B2-F1
#
_cell.length_a   1.000
_cell.length_b   1.000
_cell.length_c   1.000
_cell.angle_alpha   90.00
_cell.angle_beta   90.00
_cell.angle_gamma   90.00
#
_symmetry.space_group_name_H-M   'P 1'
#
loop_
_entity.id
_entity.type
_entity.pdbx_description
1 polymer ?
#
loop_
_entity_poly.entity_id
_entity_poly.type
_entity_poly.pdbx_seq_one_letter_code
_entity_poly.pdbx_strand_id
1 'polypeptide(L)'
;MTYNLLIVESLHLDTVTAALAQCLRVSARDVDVADEDTDQDLRNWDAPVLCEKTTVSGDVSTSLDIYVQDSVRPQPTERELASAFAQAVPALVLFPAEEAPPSAYWLAAEDGLVTRVRLNASDDEEPRYTIDTVEAPVARLPQVPVTRIPEVVREQPIATPLAAAFTAHLQRFHPEESRTPGTPQWLANDRLSAWEKLVRQLESNWAPSGWCPPDLYRERLEARDELDQVRDQLSENVVALLQSALEPLDALFAELTVEDTGLLRKELLRPDDRASALGWWWNRRPDPLPW
;
A
#
# COMPACT_ATOMS: atom_id res chain seq x y z
N MET A 1 15.38 -6.28 15.07
CA MET A 1 14.64 -5.85 13.86
C MET A 1 14.55 -7.02 12.90
N THR A 2 13.41 -7.17 12.22
CA THR A 2 13.22 -8.22 11.20
C THR A 2 13.05 -7.56 9.84
N TYR A 3 13.61 -8.18 8.80
CA TYR A 3 13.48 -7.76 7.42
C TYR A 3 13.07 -8.95 6.56
N ASN A 4 12.21 -8.72 5.57
CA ASN A 4 11.75 -9.75 4.65
C ASN A 4 12.10 -9.31 3.22
N LEU A 5 13.04 -10.01 2.58
CA LEU A 5 13.50 -9.68 1.24
C LEU A 5 13.18 -10.82 0.27
N LEU A 6 12.66 -10.48 -0.90
CA LEU A 6 12.40 -11.42 -1.99
C LEU A 6 13.37 -11.12 -3.13
N ILE A 7 14.09 -12.13 -3.59
CA ILE A 7 15.15 -11.98 -4.60
C ILE A 7 14.73 -12.70 -5.89
N VAL A 8 14.82 -11.98 -7.01
CA VAL A 8 14.51 -12.54 -8.35
C VAL A 8 15.48 -13.67 -8.70
N GLU A 9 16.75 -13.49 -8.39
CA GLU A 9 17.82 -14.44 -8.65
C GLU A 9 17.99 -15.48 -7.54
N SER A 10 18.44 -16.68 -7.92
CA SER A 10 18.90 -17.68 -6.96
C SER A 10 20.27 -17.26 -6.39
N LEU A 11 20.41 -17.30 -5.07
CA LEU A 11 21.65 -16.95 -4.36
C LEU A 11 22.24 -18.17 -3.64
N HIS A 12 23.56 -18.18 -3.49
CA HIS A 12 24.25 -19.14 -2.61
C HIS A 12 24.36 -18.59 -1.18
N LEU A 13 24.38 -19.48 -0.18
CA LEU A 13 24.50 -19.10 1.24
C LEU A 13 25.69 -18.16 1.49
N ASP A 14 26.87 -18.49 0.96
CA ASP A 14 28.08 -17.64 1.09
C ASP A 14 27.90 -16.22 0.53
N THR A 15 27.12 -16.09 -0.55
CA THR A 15 26.82 -14.79 -1.16
C THR A 15 25.91 -13.96 -0.25
N VAL A 16 24.88 -14.60 0.32
CA VAL A 16 23.97 -13.96 1.29
C VAL A 16 24.73 -13.54 2.54
N THR A 17 25.56 -14.42 3.10
CA THR A 17 26.39 -14.14 4.29
C THR A 17 27.29 -12.93 4.05
N ALA A 18 28.03 -12.90 2.94
CA ALA A 18 28.94 -11.81 2.61
C ALA A 18 28.18 -10.48 2.40
N ALA A 19 27.05 -10.52 1.70
CA ALA A 19 26.22 -9.35 1.45
C ALA A 19 25.63 -8.77 2.74
N LEU A 20 25.05 -9.60 3.60
CA LEU A 20 24.50 -9.16 4.89
C LEU A 20 25.59 -8.59 5.80
N ALA A 21 26.75 -9.25 5.88
CA ALA A 21 27.89 -8.76 6.64
C ALA A 21 28.34 -7.37 6.17
N GLN A 22 28.41 -7.16 4.86
CA GLN A 22 28.73 -5.86 4.26
C GLN A 22 27.67 -4.81 4.57
N CYS A 23 26.38 -5.12 4.36
CA CYS A 23 25.28 -4.17 4.53
C CYS A 23 25.12 -3.74 6.00
N LEU A 24 25.25 -4.69 6.93
CA LEU A 24 25.10 -4.46 8.37
C LEU A 24 26.41 -4.07 9.06
N ARG A 25 27.53 -4.03 8.31
CA ARG A 25 28.87 -3.66 8.78
C ARG A 25 29.35 -4.52 9.95
N VAL A 26 29.08 -5.82 9.88
CA VAL A 26 29.51 -6.84 10.85
C VAL A 26 30.52 -7.79 10.21
N SER A 27 31.18 -8.62 11.02
CA SER A 27 32.00 -9.71 10.49
C SER A 27 31.12 -10.77 9.82
N ALA A 28 31.59 -11.40 8.75
CA ALA A 28 30.91 -12.57 8.17
C ALA A 28 30.74 -13.73 9.16
N ARG A 29 31.55 -13.78 10.23
CA ARG A 29 31.42 -14.76 11.32
C ARG A 29 30.26 -14.47 12.28
N ASP A 30 29.77 -13.23 12.26
CA ASP A 30 28.66 -12.75 13.09
C ASP A 30 27.32 -12.87 12.34
N VAL A 31 27.32 -13.51 11.17
CA VAL A 31 26.15 -13.77 10.33
C VAL A 31 25.99 -15.28 10.16
N ASP A 32 24.86 -15.81 10.59
CA ASP A 32 24.43 -17.18 10.34
C ASP A 32 23.35 -17.18 9.26
N VAL A 33 23.59 -17.88 8.15
CA VAL A 33 22.61 -18.05 7.07
C VAL A 33 22.38 -19.55 6.89
N ALA A 34 21.12 -19.96 7.00
CA ALA A 34 20.69 -21.34 6.82
C ALA A 34 19.59 -21.42 5.78
N ASP A 35 19.56 -22.51 5.02
CA ASP A 35 18.44 -22.89 4.17
C ASP A 35 17.72 -24.13 4.72
N GLU A 36 16.70 -24.59 3.99
CA GLU A 36 15.84 -25.73 4.32
C GLU A 36 16.62 -27.04 4.54
N ASP A 37 17.79 -27.18 3.90
CA ASP A 37 18.64 -28.37 3.97
C ASP A 37 19.71 -28.27 5.08
N THR A 38 19.82 -27.11 5.75
CA THR A 38 20.84 -26.87 6.77
C THR A 38 20.45 -27.55 8.10
N ASP A 39 21.39 -28.33 8.65
CA ASP A 39 21.23 -28.96 9.97
C ASP A 39 21.14 -27.89 11.07
N GLN A 40 20.01 -27.89 11.79
CA GLN A 40 19.70 -26.90 12.82
C GLN A 40 20.65 -27.00 14.03
N ASP A 41 21.25 -28.16 14.27
CA ASP A 41 22.22 -28.35 15.36
C ASP A 41 23.60 -27.72 15.03
N LEU A 42 23.86 -27.42 13.76
CA LEU A 42 25.10 -26.77 13.31
C LEU A 42 25.00 -25.25 13.21
N ARG A 43 23.80 -24.68 13.37
CA ARG A 43 23.57 -23.24 13.27
C ARG A 43 24.20 -22.48 14.44
N ASN A 44 24.75 -21.32 14.14
CA ASN A 44 25.23 -20.39 15.15
C ASN A 44 24.09 -19.49 15.64
N TRP A 45 23.24 -20.02 16.52
CA TRP A 45 22.11 -19.29 17.10
C TRP A 45 22.50 -18.04 17.91
N ASP A 46 23.76 -17.95 18.34
CA ASP A 46 24.30 -16.79 19.05
C ASP A 46 24.78 -15.68 18.09
N ALA A 47 24.73 -15.90 16.77
CA ALA A 47 25.11 -14.89 15.80
C ALA A 47 24.22 -13.63 15.92
N PRO A 48 24.81 -12.43 15.93
CA PRO A 48 24.06 -11.17 15.94
C PRO A 48 23.09 -10.98 14.76
N VAL A 49 23.35 -11.66 13.65
CA VAL A 49 22.50 -11.67 12.46
C VAL A 49 22.16 -13.11 12.10
N LEU A 50 20.88 -13.45 12.09
CA LEU A 50 20.36 -14.73 11.63
C LEU A 50 19.58 -14.50 10.34
N CYS A 51 19.73 -15.37 9.36
CA CYS A 51 18.97 -15.33 8.12
C CYS A 51 18.48 -16.73 7.78
N GLU A 52 17.19 -16.85 7.51
CA GLU A 52 16.60 -18.04 6.90
C GLU A 52 16.41 -17.77 5.42
N LYS A 53 16.92 -18.69 4.59
CA LYS A 53 16.85 -18.62 3.14
C LYS A 53 15.96 -19.75 2.63
N THR A 54 14.81 -19.38 2.07
CA THR A 54 13.87 -20.32 1.46
C THR A 54 13.95 -20.21 -0.06
N THR A 55 13.92 -21.36 -0.74
CA THR A 55 13.80 -21.37 -2.21
C THR A 55 12.32 -21.25 -2.57
N VAL A 56 11.97 -20.27 -3.38
CA VAL A 56 10.58 -20.04 -3.80
C VAL A 56 10.45 -20.15 -5.32
N SER A 57 9.21 -20.24 -5.82
CA SER A 57 8.95 -20.47 -7.24
C SER A 57 8.36 -19.24 -7.95
N GLY A 58 8.62 -19.14 -9.26
CA GLY A 58 8.09 -18.07 -10.11
C GLY A 58 9.16 -17.10 -10.59
N ASP A 59 8.84 -15.81 -10.65
CA ASP A 59 9.79 -14.74 -10.99
C ASP A 59 10.72 -14.40 -9.82
N VAL A 60 10.35 -14.78 -8.60
CA VAL A 60 11.20 -14.74 -7.40
C VAL A 60 11.76 -16.14 -7.18
N SER A 61 13.07 -16.22 -6.88
CA SER A 61 13.77 -17.49 -6.66
C SER A 61 14.20 -17.70 -5.20
N THR A 62 14.26 -16.65 -4.39
CA THR A 62 14.73 -16.74 -3.00
C THR A 62 13.97 -15.79 -2.09
N SER A 63 13.53 -16.28 -0.93
CA SER A 63 13.01 -15.48 0.18
C SER A 63 14.04 -15.46 1.31
N LEU A 64 14.26 -14.30 1.91
CA LEU A 64 15.17 -14.09 3.02
C LEU A 64 14.42 -13.49 4.20
N ASP A 65 14.36 -14.25 5.29
CA ASP A 65 13.83 -13.79 6.58
C ASP A 65 15.02 -13.48 7.50
N ILE A 66 15.28 -12.19 7.69
CA ILE A 66 16.51 -11.70 8.33
C ILE A 66 16.17 -11.14 9.70
N TYR A 67 16.81 -11.69 10.73
CA TYR A 67 16.69 -11.25 12.12
C TYR A 67 18.00 -10.62 12.59
N VAL A 68 17.94 -9.34 12.93
CA VAL A 68 19.10 -8.58 13.42
C VAL A 68 18.88 -8.22 14.89
N GLN A 69 19.81 -8.66 15.74
CA GLN A 69 19.80 -8.37 17.17
C GLN A 69 20.07 -6.89 17.46
N ASP A 70 19.59 -6.39 18.61
CA ASP A 70 19.72 -4.99 19.02
C ASP A 70 21.16 -4.51 19.27
N SER A 71 22.09 -5.46 19.42
CA SER A 71 23.53 -5.23 19.56
C SER A 71 24.18 -4.69 18.28
N VAL A 72 23.62 -5.00 17.10
CA VAL A 72 24.06 -4.47 15.81
C VAL A 72 23.50 -3.06 15.64
N ARG A 73 24.36 -2.04 15.66
CA ARG A 73 23.96 -0.63 15.51
C ARG A 73 24.91 0.14 14.58
N PRO A 74 24.39 1.07 13.75
CA PRO A 74 22.96 1.36 13.55
C PRO A 74 22.26 0.25 12.76
N GLN A 75 20.94 0.08 12.98
CA GLN A 75 20.11 -0.81 12.16
C GLN A 75 19.51 0.00 11.01
N PRO A 76 19.70 -0.42 9.74
CA PRO A 76 19.09 0.25 8.60
C PRO A 76 17.56 0.07 8.61
N THR A 77 16.85 0.94 7.92
CA THR A 77 15.47 0.67 7.50
C THR A 77 15.44 -0.48 6.49
N GLU A 78 14.28 -1.12 6.30
CA GLU A 78 14.14 -2.21 5.32
C GLU A 78 14.49 -1.75 3.90
N ARG A 79 14.08 -0.53 3.51
CA ARG A 79 14.48 0.11 2.25
C ARG A 79 15.99 0.25 2.13
N GLU A 80 16.66 0.74 3.17
CA GLU A 80 18.12 0.93 3.16
C GLU A 80 18.85 -0.40 3.06
N LEU A 81 18.41 -1.43 3.78
CA LEU A 81 18.97 -2.77 3.70
C LEU A 81 18.77 -3.38 2.32
N ALA A 82 17.55 -3.34 1.77
CA ALA A 82 17.23 -3.88 0.46
C ALA A 82 18.05 -3.21 -0.65
N SER A 83 18.17 -1.87 -0.60
CA SER A 83 18.96 -1.12 -1.57
C SER A 83 20.45 -1.42 -1.48
N ALA A 84 21.00 -1.50 -0.26
CA ALA A 84 22.40 -1.87 -0.05
C ALA A 84 22.67 -3.32 -0.49
N PHE A 85 21.73 -4.24 -0.24
CA PHE A 85 21.84 -5.63 -0.65
C PHE A 85 21.84 -5.78 -2.18
N ALA A 86 20.94 -5.08 -2.88
CA ALA A 86 20.88 -5.05 -4.34
C ALA A 86 22.15 -4.48 -4.98
N GLN A 87 22.88 -3.61 -4.28
CA GLN A 87 24.18 -3.09 -4.74
C GLN A 87 25.34 -4.02 -4.42
N ALA A 88 25.26 -4.76 -3.30
CA ALA A 88 26.30 -5.71 -2.89
C ALA A 88 26.26 -7.01 -3.71
N VAL A 89 25.07 -7.41 -4.16
CA VAL A 89 24.83 -8.59 -4.98
C VAL A 89 24.09 -8.15 -6.23
N PRO A 90 24.56 -8.49 -7.45
CA PRO A 90 23.88 -8.12 -8.69
C PRO A 90 22.57 -8.90 -8.80
N ALA A 91 21.54 -8.44 -8.10
CA ALA A 91 20.25 -9.07 -7.94
C ALA A 91 19.16 -8.00 -7.74
N LEU A 92 17.93 -8.33 -8.17
CA LEU A 92 16.78 -7.49 -7.89
C LEU A 92 16.20 -7.90 -6.53
N VAL A 93 16.02 -6.93 -5.66
CA VAL A 93 15.54 -7.13 -4.29
C VAL A 93 14.18 -6.49 -4.14
N LEU A 94 13.17 -7.30 -3.88
CA LEU A 94 11.83 -6.85 -3.52
C LEU A 94 11.71 -6.81 -2.00
N PHE A 95 11.00 -5.79 -1.49
CA PHE A 95 10.71 -5.65 -0.06
C PHE A 95 9.31 -5.07 0.15
N PRO A 96 8.65 -5.38 1.27
CA PRO A 96 7.31 -4.91 1.57
C PRO A 96 7.19 -3.38 1.48
N ALA A 97 6.04 -2.91 1.00
CA ALA A 97 5.62 -1.56 1.31
C ALA A 97 5.20 -1.46 2.77
N GLU A 98 5.42 -0.32 3.41
CA GLU A 98 4.98 -0.07 4.80
C GLU A 98 3.44 -0.10 4.94
N GLU A 99 2.71 0.04 3.84
CA GLU A 99 1.26 0.04 3.77
C GLU A 99 0.76 -1.39 3.49
N ALA A 100 -0.28 -1.84 4.22
CA ALA A 100 -0.71 -3.24 4.22
C ALA A 100 -1.07 -3.73 2.80
N PRO A 101 -0.53 -4.88 2.34
CA PRO A 101 -0.64 -5.30 0.96
C PRO A 101 -2.07 -5.78 0.62
N PRO A 102 -2.35 -5.89 -0.69
CA PRO A 102 -2.29 -7.26 -1.18
C PRO A 102 -1.31 -7.52 -2.32
N SER A 103 -0.55 -6.54 -2.84
CA SER A 103 0.42 -6.85 -3.92
C SER A 103 1.46 -5.77 -4.27
N ALA A 104 1.44 -4.57 -3.68
CA ALA A 104 2.39 -3.51 -4.03
C ALA A 104 3.68 -3.60 -3.20
N TYR A 105 4.76 -4.08 -3.81
CA TYR A 105 6.10 -4.13 -3.22
C TYR A 105 6.96 -2.97 -3.73
N TRP A 106 8.08 -2.73 -3.06
CA TRP A 106 9.19 -1.98 -3.64
C TRP A 106 10.19 -2.96 -4.28
N LEU A 107 10.85 -2.52 -5.34
CA LEU A 107 11.95 -3.22 -6.02
C LEU A 107 13.16 -2.30 -6.04
N ALA A 108 14.29 -2.79 -5.50
CA ALA A 108 15.60 -2.17 -5.58
C ALA A 108 16.48 -2.92 -6.57
N ALA A 109 17.20 -2.18 -7.40
CA ALA A 109 18.16 -2.72 -8.37
C ALA A 109 19.59 -2.25 -8.09
N GLU A 110 20.56 -2.94 -8.69
CA GLU A 110 22.01 -2.71 -8.51
C GLU A 110 22.49 -1.31 -8.93
N ASP A 111 21.77 -0.66 -9.84
CA ASP A 111 22.06 0.70 -10.31
C ASP A 111 21.53 1.80 -9.36
N GLY A 112 20.90 1.40 -8.25
CA GLY A 112 20.29 2.29 -7.28
C GLY A 112 18.85 2.70 -7.61
N LEU A 113 18.26 2.18 -8.69
CA LEU A 113 16.83 2.34 -8.95
C LEU A 113 16.02 1.71 -7.82
N VAL A 114 15.05 2.47 -7.30
CA VAL A 114 14.01 1.96 -6.39
C VAL A 114 12.67 2.34 -6.99
N THR A 115 11.85 1.34 -7.33
CA THR A 115 10.55 1.52 -7.98
C THR A 115 9.47 0.63 -7.36
N ARG A 116 8.20 0.94 -7.60
CA ARG A 116 7.09 0.09 -7.18
C ARG A 116 6.94 -1.08 -8.14
N VAL A 117 6.53 -2.22 -7.61
CA VAL A 117 6.27 -3.46 -8.35
C VAL A 117 5.00 -4.12 -7.82
N ARG A 118 4.17 -4.67 -8.70
CA ARG A 118 3.06 -5.54 -8.29
C ARG A 118 3.54 -6.98 -8.30
N LEU A 119 3.51 -7.61 -7.14
CA LEU A 119 3.85 -9.00 -6.93
C LEU A 119 2.60 -9.78 -6.52
N ASN A 120 2.28 -10.84 -7.27
CA ASN A 120 1.19 -11.75 -6.94
C ASN A 120 1.77 -13.07 -6.43
N ALA A 121 1.29 -13.54 -5.28
CA ALA A 121 1.54 -14.91 -4.81
C ALA A 121 0.33 -15.79 -5.17
N SER A 122 0.56 -17.03 -5.60
CA SER A 122 -0.52 -18.00 -5.73
C SER A 122 -1.04 -18.46 -4.35
N ASP A 123 -2.30 -18.87 -4.29
CA ASP A 123 -2.94 -19.40 -3.07
C ASP A 123 -2.55 -20.87 -2.78
N ASP A 124 -1.40 -21.32 -3.29
CA ASP A 124 -0.88 -22.67 -3.08
C ASP A 124 -0.10 -22.77 -1.75
N GLU A 125 0.11 -23.99 -1.24
CA GLU A 125 0.93 -24.22 -0.02
C GLU A 125 2.37 -23.71 -0.20
N GLU A 126 2.92 -23.88 -1.39
CA GLU A 126 4.18 -23.26 -1.83
C GLU A 126 3.86 -22.14 -2.83
N PRO A 127 3.82 -20.87 -2.39
CA PRO A 127 3.37 -19.78 -3.23
C PRO A 127 4.31 -19.58 -4.42
N ARG A 128 3.71 -19.46 -5.61
CA ARG A 128 4.40 -18.99 -6.81
C ARG A 128 4.28 -17.49 -6.92
N TYR A 129 5.41 -16.80 -6.93
CA TYR A 129 5.49 -15.35 -7.06
C TYR A 129 5.58 -14.93 -8.53
N THR A 130 4.69 -14.04 -8.97
CA THR A 130 4.68 -13.49 -10.34
C THR A 130 4.75 -11.98 -10.28
N ILE A 131 5.71 -11.39 -10.99
CA ILE A 131 5.84 -9.94 -11.16
C ILE A 131 4.93 -9.51 -12.31
N ASP A 132 3.84 -8.80 -11.98
CA ASP A 132 2.83 -8.39 -12.96
C ASP A 132 3.19 -7.08 -13.67
N THR A 133 3.65 -6.08 -12.92
CA THR A 133 3.99 -4.76 -13.47
C THR A 133 4.98 -4.00 -12.59
N VAL A 134 5.70 -3.04 -13.17
CA VAL A 134 6.60 -2.10 -12.48
C VAL A 134 6.26 -0.65 -12.83
N GLU A 135 6.51 0.30 -11.93
CA GLU A 135 6.24 1.72 -12.22
C GLU A 135 7.38 2.43 -12.98
N ALA A 136 8.56 1.80 -13.06
CA ALA A 136 9.70 2.32 -13.81
C ALA A 136 10.41 1.18 -14.55
N PRO A 137 11.02 1.44 -15.73
CA PRO A 137 11.73 0.40 -16.48
C PRO A 137 12.88 -0.19 -15.65
N VAL A 138 12.93 -1.53 -15.57
CA VAL A 138 14.00 -2.28 -14.90
C VAL A 138 14.73 -3.10 -15.95
N ALA A 139 16.04 -2.88 -16.13
CA ALA A 139 16.82 -3.47 -17.22
C ALA A 139 16.78 -5.01 -17.26
N ARG A 140 16.67 -5.64 -16.08
CA ARG A 140 16.62 -7.10 -15.91
C ARG A 140 15.21 -7.70 -16.02
N LEU A 141 14.18 -6.86 -16.13
CA LEU A 141 12.79 -7.27 -16.34
C LEU A 141 12.20 -6.62 -17.62
N PRO A 142 12.85 -6.77 -18.79
CA PRO A 142 12.43 -6.07 -20.01
C PRO A 142 11.05 -6.48 -20.52
N GLN A 143 10.57 -7.65 -20.12
CA GLN A 143 9.25 -8.19 -20.47
C GLN A 143 8.13 -7.70 -19.56
N VAL A 144 8.44 -7.16 -18.38
CA VAL A 144 7.44 -6.73 -17.41
C VAL A 144 6.86 -5.39 -17.87
N PRO A 145 5.53 -5.26 -17.99
CA PRO A 145 4.88 -4.00 -18.32
C PRO A 145 5.31 -2.87 -17.38
N VAL A 146 5.48 -1.67 -17.94
CA VAL A 146 5.69 -0.45 -17.17
C VAL A 146 4.38 0.30 -17.08
N THR A 147 3.67 0.19 -15.96
CA THR A 147 2.39 0.87 -15.72
C THR A 147 2.31 1.39 -14.30
N ARG A 148 1.46 2.41 -14.08
CA ARG A 148 1.18 2.90 -12.73
C ARG A 148 0.35 1.87 -11.97
N ILE A 149 0.59 1.74 -10.67
CA ILE A 149 -0.02 0.72 -9.81
C ILE A 149 -1.11 1.40 -8.94
N PRO A 150 -2.41 1.18 -9.22
CA PRO A 150 -3.51 1.81 -8.48
C PRO A 150 -3.48 1.64 -6.96
N GLU A 151 -3.00 0.50 -6.48
CA GLU A 151 -2.87 0.14 -5.07
C GLU A 151 -2.02 1.15 -4.32
N VAL A 152 -0.94 1.64 -4.94
CA VAL A 152 -0.05 2.67 -4.39
C VAL A 152 -0.79 3.99 -4.13
N VAL A 153 -1.81 4.32 -4.92
CA VAL A 153 -2.64 5.52 -4.70
C VAL A 153 -3.69 5.29 -3.62
N ARG A 154 -4.21 4.06 -3.52
CA ARG A 154 -5.18 3.68 -2.48
C ARG A 154 -4.56 3.67 -1.08
N GLU A 155 -3.32 3.21 -0.99
CA GLU A 155 -2.59 2.99 0.27
C GLU A 155 -1.94 4.27 0.84
N GLN A 156 -1.84 5.34 0.03
CA GLN A 156 -1.23 6.59 0.44
C GLN A 156 -1.79 7.17 1.75
N PRO A 157 -0.92 7.57 2.70
CA PRO A 157 -1.33 8.22 3.93
C PRO A 157 -1.77 9.64 3.60
N ILE A 158 -3.08 9.85 3.63
CA ILE A 158 -3.71 11.15 3.46
C ILE A 158 -4.36 11.50 4.79
N ALA A 159 -3.96 12.63 5.37
CA ALA A 159 -4.55 13.11 6.61
C ALA A 159 -6.04 13.42 6.41
N THR A 160 -6.89 12.81 7.23
CA THR A 160 -8.34 13.03 7.24
C THR A 160 -8.78 13.63 8.59
N PRO A 161 -8.44 14.90 8.88
CA PRO A 161 -8.70 15.50 10.18
C PRO A 161 -10.20 15.58 10.54
N LEU A 162 -11.10 15.77 9.57
CA LEU A 162 -12.54 15.81 9.84
C LEU A 162 -13.07 14.42 10.17
N ALA A 163 -12.69 13.41 9.40
CA ALA A 163 -13.03 12.02 9.69
C ALA A 163 -12.41 11.54 11.02
N ALA A 164 -11.17 11.94 11.32
CA ALA A 164 -10.52 11.61 12.59
C ALA A 164 -11.24 12.25 13.79
N ALA A 165 -11.68 13.51 13.67
CA ALA A 165 -12.48 14.18 14.70
C ALA A 165 -13.85 13.49 14.87
N PHE A 166 -14.49 13.09 13.77
CA PHE A 166 -15.73 12.33 13.77
C PHE A 166 -15.55 10.96 14.46
N THR A 167 -14.50 10.21 14.11
CA THR A 167 -14.11 8.96 14.77
C THR A 167 -13.94 9.15 16.28
N ALA A 168 -13.18 10.18 16.70
CA ALA A 168 -12.91 10.43 18.11
C ALA A 168 -14.20 10.73 18.90
N HIS A 169 -15.15 11.43 18.29
CA HIS A 169 -16.46 11.66 18.89
C HIS A 169 -17.27 10.36 19.00
N LEU A 170 -17.34 9.58 17.91
CA LEU A 170 -18.05 8.29 17.92
C LEU A 170 -17.48 7.33 18.97
N GLN A 171 -16.16 7.22 19.08
CA GLN A 171 -15.52 6.36 20.08
C GLN A 171 -15.83 6.79 21.51
N ARG A 172 -16.11 8.07 21.76
CA ARG A 172 -16.44 8.59 23.08
C ARG A 172 -17.88 8.29 23.50
N PHE A 173 -18.83 8.30 22.56
CA PHE A 173 -20.26 8.19 22.86
C PHE A 173 -20.90 6.88 22.38
N HIS A 174 -20.26 6.17 21.44
CA HIS A 174 -20.70 4.93 20.78
C HIS A 174 -19.50 3.97 20.55
N PRO A 175 -18.78 3.54 21.61
CA PRO A 175 -17.52 2.82 21.49
C PRO A 175 -17.64 1.43 20.86
N GLU A 176 -18.75 0.72 21.09
CA GLU A 176 -18.96 -0.63 20.56
C GLU A 176 -19.38 -0.58 19.08
N GLU A 177 -20.31 0.29 18.75
CA GLU A 177 -20.82 0.43 17.39
C GLU A 177 -19.74 0.98 16.46
N SER A 178 -18.97 1.97 16.90
CA SER A 178 -17.91 2.59 16.08
C SER A 178 -16.74 1.66 15.75
N ARG A 179 -16.55 0.58 16.50
CA ARG A 179 -15.47 -0.40 16.29
C ARG A 179 -15.92 -1.67 15.59
N THR A 180 -17.23 -1.88 15.46
CA THR A 180 -17.78 -3.11 14.90
C THR A 180 -18.02 -2.92 13.40
N PRO A 181 -17.29 -3.65 12.52
CA PRO A 181 -17.50 -3.55 11.08
C PRO A 181 -18.95 -3.83 10.69
N GLY A 182 -19.48 -3.05 9.75
CA GLY A 182 -20.85 -3.19 9.24
C GLY A 182 -21.94 -2.49 10.05
N THR A 183 -21.63 -1.85 11.18
CA THR A 183 -22.60 -0.96 11.85
C THR A 183 -22.77 0.36 11.08
N PRO A 184 -23.90 1.08 11.23
CA PRO A 184 -24.08 2.39 10.61
C PRO A 184 -22.99 3.41 10.98
N GLN A 185 -22.53 3.41 12.25
CA GLN A 185 -21.50 4.32 12.74
C GLN A 185 -20.12 4.00 12.14
N TRP A 186 -19.78 2.70 12.04
CA TRP A 186 -18.56 2.27 11.39
C TRP A 186 -18.57 2.63 9.90
N LEU A 187 -19.67 2.35 9.20
CA LEU A 187 -19.83 2.66 7.78
C LEU A 187 -19.75 4.17 7.53
N ALA A 188 -20.44 4.99 8.32
CA ALA A 188 -20.38 6.44 8.21
C ALA A 188 -18.94 6.96 8.39
N ASN A 189 -18.17 6.38 9.32
CA ASN A 189 -16.78 6.77 9.53
C ASN A 189 -15.86 6.37 8.37
N ASP A 190 -15.99 5.13 7.88
CA ASP A 190 -15.23 4.62 6.74
C ASP A 190 -15.49 5.47 5.48
N ARG A 191 -16.77 5.73 5.18
CA ARG A 191 -17.16 6.50 3.99
C ARG A 191 -16.79 7.97 4.09
N LEU A 192 -16.91 8.58 5.27
CA LEU A 192 -16.45 9.95 5.49
C LEU A 192 -14.94 10.06 5.28
N SER A 193 -14.17 9.07 5.75
CA SER A 193 -12.73 9.01 5.51
C SER A 193 -12.41 8.89 4.03
N ALA A 194 -13.10 8.03 3.28
CA ALA A 194 -12.91 7.88 1.84
C ALA A 194 -13.24 9.17 1.07
N TRP A 195 -14.34 9.85 1.43
CA TRP A 195 -14.72 11.13 0.85
C TRP A 195 -13.68 12.22 1.14
N GLU A 196 -13.28 12.39 2.40
CA GLU A 196 -12.26 13.37 2.77
C GLU A 196 -10.94 13.11 2.03
N LYS A 197 -10.49 11.85 1.91
CA LYS A 197 -9.28 11.52 1.13
C LYS A 197 -9.36 12.00 -0.31
N LEU A 198 -10.54 11.90 -0.96
CA LEU A 198 -10.72 12.42 -2.32
C LEU A 198 -10.54 13.93 -2.37
N VAL A 199 -11.23 14.65 -1.47
CA VAL A 199 -11.19 16.11 -1.44
C VAL A 199 -9.79 16.62 -1.13
N ARG A 200 -9.06 15.97 -0.22
CA ARG A 200 -7.67 16.30 0.11
C ARG A 200 -6.71 16.02 -1.04
N GLN A 201 -6.92 14.95 -1.80
CA GLN A 201 -6.13 14.71 -3.01
C GLN A 201 -6.42 15.74 -4.11
N LEU A 202 -7.67 16.17 -4.27
CA LEU A 202 -7.99 17.29 -5.17
C LEU A 202 -7.27 18.57 -4.74
N GLU A 203 -7.32 18.89 -3.44
CA GLU A 203 -6.68 20.08 -2.85
C GLU A 203 -5.17 20.07 -3.04
N SER A 204 -4.53 18.90 -2.95
CA SER A 204 -3.09 18.73 -3.17
C SER A 204 -2.67 18.60 -4.64
N ASN A 205 -3.61 18.77 -5.58
CA ASN A 205 -3.41 18.48 -7.00
C ASN A 205 -2.81 17.08 -7.23
N TRP A 206 -3.41 16.10 -6.56
CA TRP A 206 -3.10 14.66 -6.61
C TRP A 206 -1.73 14.27 -6.04
N ALA A 207 -1.02 15.18 -5.37
CA ALA A 207 0.25 14.86 -4.73
C ALA A 207 0.07 13.80 -3.62
N PRO A 208 1.08 12.93 -3.40
CA PRO A 208 2.38 12.87 -4.10
C PRO A 208 2.37 12.15 -5.45
N SER A 209 1.33 11.38 -5.76
CA SER A 209 1.30 10.55 -6.97
C SER A 209 1.11 11.34 -8.27
N GLY A 210 0.44 12.48 -8.21
CA GLY A 210 0.06 13.26 -9.39
C GLY A 210 -1.04 12.61 -10.23
N TRP A 211 -1.75 11.60 -9.70
CA TRP A 211 -2.81 10.88 -10.42
C TRP A 211 -3.79 10.17 -9.47
N CYS A 212 -4.93 9.75 -10.00
CA CYS A 212 -5.94 8.96 -9.29
C CYS A 212 -6.58 7.95 -10.25
N PRO A 213 -6.57 6.64 -9.95
CA PRO A 213 -7.24 5.64 -10.76
C PRO A 213 -8.74 5.94 -10.93
N PRO A 214 -9.33 5.75 -12.14
CA PRO A 214 -10.75 5.99 -12.37
C PRO A 214 -11.65 5.20 -11.40
N ASP A 215 -11.32 3.93 -11.15
CA ASP A 215 -12.07 3.07 -10.24
C ASP A 215 -12.01 3.57 -8.79
N LEU A 216 -10.85 4.09 -8.35
CA LEU A 216 -10.70 4.66 -7.00
C LEU A 216 -11.45 5.98 -6.87
N TYR A 217 -11.43 6.82 -7.91
CA TYR A 217 -12.23 8.04 -7.94
C TYR A 217 -13.73 7.70 -7.84
N ARG A 218 -14.21 6.73 -8.62
CA ARG A 218 -15.59 6.22 -8.58
C ARG A 218 -15.96 5.71 -7.18
N GLU A 219 -15.16 4.82 -6.61
CA GLU A 219 -15.37 4.24 -5.27
C GLU A 219 -15.59 5.33 -4.21
N ARG A 220 -14.86 6.45 -4.31
CA ARG A 220 -14.98 7.57 -3.36
C ARG A 220 -16.18 8.46 -3.61
N LEU A 221 -16.67 8.55 -4.85
CA LEU A 221 -17.97 9.18 -5.13
C LEU A 221 -19.12 8.32 -4.59
N GLU A 222 -19.05 7.00 -4.77
CA GLU A 222 -20.02 6.04 -4.24
C GLU A 222 -20.03 6.06 -2.70
N ALA A 223 -18.88 6.19 -2.06
CA ALA A 223 -18.79 6.40 -0.61
C ALA A 223 -19.61 7.62 -0.16
N ARG A 224 -19.64 8.70 -0.96
CA ARG A 224 -20.46 9.88 -0.64
C ARG A 224 -21.96 9.63 -0.84
N ASP A 225 -22.37 8.80 -1.79
CA ASP A 225 -23.78 8.34 -1.91
C ASP A 225 -24.18 7.46 -0.72
N GLU A 226 -23.29 6.56 -0.28
CA GLU A 226 -23.53 5.71 0.89
C GLU A 226 -23.65 6.53 2.19
N LEU A 227 -22.98 7.68 2.30
CA LEU A 227 -23.15 8.61 3.43
C LEU A 227 -24.57 9.19 3.51
N ASP A 228 -25.20 9.47 2.36
CA ASP A 228 -26.60 9.92 2.34
C ASP A 228 -27.55 8.77 2.75
N GLN A 229 -27.24 7.53 2.37
CA GLN A 229 -28.05 6.36 2.69
C GLN A 229 -27.95 5.93 4.16
N VAL A 230 -26.75 5.97 4.75
CA VAL A 230 -26.54 5.58 6.15
C VAL A 230 -27.11 6.60 7.13
N ARG A 231 -27.29 7.85 6.68
CA ARG A 231 -27.82 8.96 7.50
C ARG A 231 -29.15 8.62 8.18
N ASP A 232 -30.04 7.92 7.49
CA ASP A 232 -31.37 7.55 8.03
C ASP A 232 -31.30 6.49 9.15
N GLN A 233 -30.14 5.86 9.34
CA GLN A 233 -29.89 4.83 10.35
C GLN A 233 -29.11 5.36 11.56
N LEU A 234 -28.70 6.63 11.52
CA LEU A 234 -27.92 7.27 12.58
C LEU A 234 -28.83 8.05 13.54
N SER A 235 -28.38 8.23 14.77
CA SER A 235 -29.07 9.10 15.73
C SER A 235 -28.94 10.58 15.31
N GLU A 236 -29.91 11.42 15.68
CA GLU A 236 -29.93 12.84 15.29
C GLU A 236 -28.63 13.59 15.63
N ASN A 237 -28.04 13.29 16.80
CA ASN A 237 -26.76 13.88 17.22
C ASN A 237 -25.60 13.48 16.29
N VAL A 238 -25.55 12.21 15.87
CA VAL A 238 -24.52 11.71 14.97
C VAL A 238 -24.74 12.25 13.55
N VAL A 239 -26.00 12.38 13.11
CA VAL A 239 -26.34 13.02 11.83
C VAL A 239 -25.88 14.48 11.81
N ALA A 240 -26.14 15.24 12.87
CA ALA A 240 -25.70 16.63 12.96
C ALA A 240 -24.16 16.75 12.92
N LEU A 241 -23.46 15.85 13.60
CA LEU A 241 -22.00 15.80 13.58
C LEU A 241 -21.47 15.44 12.18
N LEU A 242 -22.04 14.42 11.54
CA LEU A 242 -21.68 14.01 10.18
C LEU A 242 -21.90 15.16 9.20
N GLN A 243 -23.04 15.84 9.29
CA GLN A 243 -23.35 17.00 8.46
C GLN A 243 -22.33 18.12 8.64
N SER A 244 -21.93 18.42 9.88
CA SER A 244 -20.90 19.41 10.17
C SER A 244 -19.53 19.06 9.59
N ALA A 245 -19.23 17.78 9.38
CA ALA A 245 -18.00 17.33 8.70
C ALA A 245 -18.14 17.36 7.17
N LEU A 246 -19.32 17.03 6.64
CA LEU A 246 -19.59 16.98 5.20
C LEU A 246 -19.66 18.36 4.55
N GLU A 247 -20.30 19.34 5.18
CA GLU A 247 -20.47 20.69 4.60
C GLU A 247 -19.17 21.33 4.08
N PRO A 248 -18.07 21.40 4.86
CA PRO A 248 -16.82 21.96 4.35
C PRO A 248 -16.17 21.11 3.25
N LEU A 249 -16.33 19.79 3.29
CA LEU A 249 -15.78 18.88 2.26
C LEU A 249 -16.53 19.04 0.94
N ASP A 250 -17.87 19.07 1.00
CA ASP A 250 -18.74 19.26 -0.15
C ASP A 250 -18.51 20.63 -0.79
N ALA A 251 -18.35 21.69 0.01
CA ALA A 251 -18.02 23.02 -0.49
C ALA A 251 -16.65 23.05 -1.19
N LEU A 252 -15.62 22.46 -0.57
CA LEU A 252 -14.27 22.41 -1.14
C LEU A 252 -14.23 21.56 -2.41
N PHE A 253 -14.93 20.41 -2.44
CA PHE A 253 -15.08 19.61 -3.65
C PHE A 253 -15.71 20.43 -4.78
N ALA A 254 -16.78 21.19 -4.48
CA ALA A 254 -17.43 22.03 -5.47
C ALA A 254 -16.52 23.16 -5.98
N GLU A 255 -15.62 23.70 -5.14
CA GLU A 255 -14.63 24.71 -5.54
C GLU A 255 -13.53 24.13 -6.45
N LEU A 256 -13.07 22.92 -6.14
CA LEU A 256 -11.95 22.26 -6.82
C LEU A 256 -12.33 21.50 -8.11
N THR A 257 -13.61 21.50 -8.47
CA THR A 257 -14.14 20.77 -9.63
C THR A 257 -14.92 21.68 -10.55
N VAL A 258 -15.09 21.29 -11.81
CA VAL A 258 -15.93 21.98 -12.79
C VAL A 258 -17.20 21.18 -13.05
N GLU A 259 -18.24 21.81 -13.63
CA GLU A 259 -19.41 21.09 -14.10
C GLU A 259 -19.04 20.06 -15.17
N ASP A 260 -19.55 18.85 -15.01
CA ASP A 260 -19.38 17.77 -15.97
C ASP A 260 -20.61 17.64 -16.86
N THR A 261 -20.42 17.65 -18.18
CA THR A 261 -21.50 17.47 -19.16
C THR A 261 -21.92 16.01 -19.33
N GLY A 262 -21.64 15.15 -18.36
CA GLY A 262 -21.88 13.71 -18.36
C GLY A 262 -20.71 12.85 -18.87
N LEU A 263 -19.50 13.41 -19.03
CA LEU A 263 -18.32 12.64 -19.40
C LEU A 263 -17.92 11.68 -18.28
N LEU A 264 -17.89 12.17 -17.05
CA LEU A 264 -17.53 11.39 -15.87
C LEU A 264 -18.43 10.17 -15.72
N ARG A 265 -19.75 10.38 -15.86
CA ARG A 265 -20.74 9.30 -15.81
C ARG A 265 -20.56 8.29 -16.93
N LYS A 266 -20.17 8.73 -18.13
CA LYS A 266 -19.92 7.85 -19.26
C LYS A 266 -18.66 7.00 -19.06
N GLU A 267 -17.63 7.56 -18.43
CA GLU A 267 -16.35 6.87 -18.20
C GLU A 267 -16.40 5.93 -17.00
N LEU A 268 -17.06 6.34 -15.90
CA LEU A 268 -16.99 5.60 -14.64
C LEU A 268 -18.11 4.59 -14.43
N LEU A 269 -19.32 4.87 -14.92
CA LEU A 269 -20.49 4.02 -14.67
C LEU A 269 -20.63 2.95 -15.73
N ARG A 270 -20.98 1.74 -15.29
CA ARG A 270 -21.37 0.67 -16.20
C ARG A 270 -22.78 0.94 -16.73
N PRO A 271 -23.17 0.36 -17.88
CA PRO A 271 -24.51 0.54 -18.44
C PRO A 271 -25.65 0.23 -17.46
N ASP A 272 -25.43 -0.73 -16.56
CA ASP A 272 -26.43 -1.21 -15.60
C ASP A 272 -26.55 -0.33 -14.34
N ASP A 273 -25.56 0.52 -14.05
CA ASP A 273 -25.51 1.36 -12.84
C ASP A 273 -26.41 2.62 -12.96
N ARG A 274 -27.01 2.85 -14.13
CA ARG A 274 -27.77 4.09 -14.45
C ARG A 274 -29.13 4.20 -13.76
N ALA A 275 -29.56 3.18 -13.01
CA ALA A 275 -30.88 3.12 -12.40
C ALA A 275 -30.99 3.90 -11.07
N SER A 276 -29.88 4.17 -10.39
CA SER A 276 -29.87 4.87 -9.10
C SER A 276 -29.80 6.39 -9.26
N ALA A 277 -30.54 7.13 -8.43
CA ALA A 277 -30.43 8.59 -8.35
C ALA A 277 -29.11 8.96 -7.67
N LEU A 278 -28.09 9.25 -8.48
CA LEU A 278 -26.76 9.66 -8.02
C LEU A 278 -26.77 11.09 -7.48
N GLY A 279 -25.94 11.35 -6.46
CA GLY A 279 -25.76 12.69 -5.89
C GLY A 279 -25.25 13.75 -6.87
N TRP A 280 -25.32 15.02 -6.47
CA TRP A 280 -24.93 16.15 -7.32
C TRP A 280 -23.43 16.17 -7.66
N TRP A 281 -22.59 15.57 -6.81
CA TRP A 281 -21.15 15.47 -7.03
C TRP A 281 -20.79 14.68 -8.29
N TRP A 282 -21.66 13.77 -8.76
CA TRP A 282 -21.49 13.06 -10.04
C TRP A 282 -21.69 13.93 -11.27
N ASN A 283 -22.10 15.19 -11.10
CA ASN A 283 -22.18 16.19 -12.17
C ASN A 283 -20.98 17.13 -12.14
N ARG A 284 -19.90 16.74 -11.45
CA ARG A 284 -18.68 17.54 -11.34
C ARG A 284 -17.46 16.67 -11.51
N ARG A 285 -16.40 17.22 -12.11
CA ARG A 285 -15.14 16.52 -12.33
C ARG A 285 -13.95 17.44 -12.08
N PRO A 286 -12.78 16.90 -11.73
CA PRO A 286 -11.54 17.66 -11.83
C PRO A 286 -11.21 18.04 -13.28
N ASP A 287 -10.46 19.13 -13.43
CA ASP A 287 -9.91 19.57 -14.72
C ASP A 287 -8.45 19.98 -14.55
N PRO A 288 -7.49 19.23 -15.12
CA PRO A 288 -7.66 18.02 -15.94
C PRO A 288 -8.11 16.79 -15.13
N LEU A 289 -8.57 15.74 -15.84
CA LEU A 289 -8.78 14.43 -15.22
C LEU A 289 -7.45 13.83 -14.74
N PRO A 290 -7.43 13.11 -13.60
CA PRO A 290 -6.20 12.63 -12.98
C PRO A 290 -5.77 11.23 -13.45
N TRP A 291 -6.36 10.71 -14.53
CA TRP A 291 -6.02 9.41 -15.13
C TRP A 291 -5.63 9.56 -16.60
#